data_AF-A0A833QMY2-F1
#
_entry.id   AF-A0A833QMY2-F1
#
_cell.length_a   1.000
_cell.length_b   1.000
_cell.length_c   1.000
_cell.angle_alpha   90.00
_cell.angle_beta   90.00
_cell.angle_gamma   90.00
#
_symmetry.space_group_name_H-M   'P 1'
#
loop_
_entity.id
_entity.type
_entity.pdbx_description
1 polymer ?
#
loop_
_entity_poly.entity_id
_entity_poly.type
_entity_poly.pdbx_seq_one_letter_code
_entity_poly.pdbx_strand_id
1 'polypeptide(L)'
;MSSRSSDPLVVGRVIGEVLDPFIPCVKMVVTYNSNKLVFNGHELYPSAVVNKPLVKVQGGDFRSFFTLVMTDPDVPGPSDPYLREHLHWIVTDIPGTTDTDFGKALLSYESPKPSIGIHRFVFVLFKQKKQKSVGPPLSRVHFNTRQFANDNDLGQPVAAVYFNAQRETAARKRYSVAGIKALNTIRVADTVKGKELTILIDTGSSHCFIHPKIVHRSLLVAKTQNRASIGTIAKVQRFVNDERCQGCCKEMN
;
A
#
# COMPACT_ATOMS: atom_id res chain seq x y z
N MET A 1 -24.64 -10.54 -14.85
CA MET A 1 -24.14 -9.17 -14.59
C MET A 1 -22.73 -9.28 -14.04
N SER A 2 -21.72 -8.93 -14.84
CA SER A 2 -20.32 -8.97 -14.41
C SER A 2 -20.14 -8.04 -13.21
N SER A 3 -19.61 -8.55 -12.10
CA SER A 3 -19.24 -7.73 -10.94
C SER A 3 -18.27 -6.67 -11.43
N ARG A 4 -18.71 -5.41 -11.54
CA ARG A 4 -17.81 -4.28 -11.81
C ARG A 4 -16.84 -4.23 -10.63
N SER A 5 -15.65 -4.81 -10.81
CA SER A 5 -14.53 -4.54 -9.92
C SER A 5 -14.21 -3.07 -10.12
N SER A 6 -14.67 -2.21 -9.21
CA SER A 6 -14.39 -0.78 -9.25
C SER A 6 -12.88 -0.57 -9.29
N ASP A 7 -12.41 0.29 -10.20
CA ASP A 7 -11.00 0.62 -10.34
C ASP A 7 -10.47 1.14 -8.99
N PRO A 8 -9.45 0.50 -8.39
CA PRO A 8 -8.94 0.91 -7.08
C PRO A 8 -8.37 2.32 -7.04
N LEU A 9 -7.93 2.88 -8.18
CA LEU A 9 -7.49 4.28 -8.28
C LEU A 9 -8.67 5.25 -8.22
N VAL A 10 -9.83 4.86 -8.74
CA VAL A 10 -11.08 5.63 -8.62
C VAL A 10 -11.64 5.52 -7.19
N VAL A 11 -11.65 4.31 -6.62
CA VAL A 11 -12.10 4.09 -5.23
C VAL A 11 -11.24 4.89 -4.24
N GLY A 12 -9.92 4.91 -4.45
CA GLY A 12 -8.99 5.72 -3.66
C GLY A 12 -8.99 7.21 -4.00
N ARG A 13 -9.86 7.67 -4.91
CA ARG A 13 -9.95 9.03 -5.44
C ARG A 13 -8.66 9.59 -6.03
N VAL A 14 -7.68 8.74 -6.34
CA VAL A 14 -6.45 9.16 -7.03
C VAL A 14 -6.81 9.66 -8.43
N ILE A 15 -7.62 8.89 -9.15
CA ILE A 15 -8.33 9.39 -10.33
C ILE A 15 -9.47 10.29 -9.83
N GLY A 16 -9.52 11.51 -10.35
CA GLY A 16 -10.40 12.58 -9.90
C GLY A 16 -9.63 13.66 -9.15
N GLU A 17 -8.87 13.31 -8.10
CA GLU A 17 -8.16 14.31 -7.30
C GLU A 17 -6.75 14.61 -7.81
N VAL A 18 -5.98 13.60 -8.23
CA VAL A 18 -4.59 13.74 -8.69
C VAL A 18 -4.48 13.59 -10.20
N LEU A 19 -5.18 12.59 -10.75
CA LEU A 19 -5.10 12.22 -12.17
C LEU A 19 -6.46 12.28 -12.85
N ASP A 20 -6.45 12.53 -14.15
CA ASP A 20 -7.63 12.30 -14.98
C ASP A 20 -7.74 10.81 -15.35
N PRO A 21 -8.92 10.32 -15.75
CA PRO A 21 -9.07 8.95 -16.23
C PRO A 21 -8.10 8.66 -17.38
N PHE A 22 -7.41 7.53 -17.31
CA PHE A 22 -6.42 7.11 -18.29
C PHE A 22 -6.46 5.59 -18.46
N ILE A 23 -5.79 5.08 -19.50
CA ILE A 23 -5.67 3.64 -19.75
C ILE A 23 -4.25 3.20 -19.39
N PRO A 24 -4.05 2.42 -18.30
CA PRO A 24 -2.74 1.87 -17.97
C PRO A 24 -2.22 0.97 -19.09
N CYS A 25 -1.00 1.25 -19.58
CA CYS A 25 -0.39 0.52 -20.70
C CYS A 25 1.04 0.03 -20.40
N VAL A 26 1.61 0.42 -19.26
CA VAL A 26 2.93 -0.01 -18.80
C VAL A 26 2.82 -0.60 -17.39
N LYS A 27 3.55 -1.69 -17.12
CA LYS A 27 3.57 -2.28 -15.78
C LYS A 27 4.67 -1.62 -14.95
N MET A 28 4.27 -0.95 -13.88
CA MET A 28 5.17 -0.38 -12.88
C MET A 28 5.14 -1.24 -11.61
N VAL A 29 6.32 -1.56 -11.06
CA VAL A 29 6.46 -2.32 -9.82
C VAL A 29 7.29 -1.53 -8.83
N VAL A 30 6.69 -1.14 -7.69
CA VAL A 30 7.34 -0.37 -6.63
C VAL A 30 7.59 -1.30 -5.44
N THR A 31 8.85 -1.37 -4.99
CA THR A 31 9.27 -2.25 -3.89
C THR A 31 10.10 -1.49 -2.84
N TYR A 32 9.65 -1.52 -1.59
CA TYR A 32 10.40 -1.04 -0.43
C TYR A 32 11.16 -2.18 0.25
N ASN A 33 12.36 -1.90 0.78
CA ASN A 33 13.19 -2.85 1.53
C ASN A 33 13.36 -4.23 0.86
N SER A 34 13.43 -4.25 -0.48
CA SER A 34 13.59 -5.44 -1.33
C SER A 34 12.43 -6.45 -1.37
N ASN A 35 11.49 -6.43 -0.41
CA ASN A 35 10.41 -7.43 -0.35
C ASN A 35 9.00 -6.86 -0.12
N LYS A 36 8.84 -5.55 0.15
CA LYS A 36 7.53 -4.94 0.38
C LYS A 36 7.01 -4.30 -0.90
N LEU A 37 6.20 -5.05 -1.63
CA LEU A 37 5.51 -4.56 -2.83
C LEU A 37 4.41 -3.56 -2.45
N VAL A 38 4.31 -2.50 -3.23
CA VAL A 38 3.21 -1.53 -3.13
C VAL A 38 2.02 -2.01 -3.95
N PHE A 39 0.84 -1.99 -3.32
CA PHE A 39 -0.44 -2.27 -3.96
C PHE A 39 -1.44 -1.17 -3.61
N ASN A 40 -2.35 -0.86 -4.54
CA ASN A 40 -3.36 0.18 -4.36
C ASN A 40 -4.14 0.01 -3.06
N GLY A 41 -4.11 1.04 -2.22
CA GLY A 41 -4.82 1.09 -0.94
C GLY A 41 -4.18 0.30 0.21
N HIS A 42 -3.06 -0.40 -0.03
CA HIS A 42 -2.36 -1.12 1.03
C HIS A 42 -1.68 -0.14 1.99
N GLU A 43 -1.71 -0.44 3.29
CA GLU A 43 -1.05 0.40 4.30
C GLU A 43 0.44 0.05 4.40
N LEU A 44 1.30 1.07 4.40
CA LEU A 44 2.70 0.95 4.75
C LEU A 44 3.02 1.89 5.92
N TYR A 45 3.77 1.35 6.86
CA TYR A 45 4.27 2.10 8.00
C TYR A 45 5.32 3.13 7.57
N PRO A 46 5.27 4.39 8.06
CA PRO A 46 6.30 5.40 7.83
C PRO A 46 7.74 4.88 8.05
N SER A 47 7.95 4.05 9.09
CA SER A 47 9.25 3.41 9.35
C SER A 47 9.71 2.46 8.25
N ALA A 48 8.80 1.87 7.48
CA ALA A 48 9.10 0.96 6.37
C ALA A 48 9.39 1.71 5.05
N VAL A 49 9.10 3.00 4.96
CA VAL A 49 9.23 3.82 3.74
C VAL A 49 10.21 4.98 3.92
N VAL A 50 11.11 4.88 4.90
CA VAL A 50 12.16 5.88 5.16
C VAL A 50 13.12 6.01 3.98
N ASN A 51 13.53 4.88 3.40
CA ASN A 51 14.41 4.85 2.24
C ASN A 51 13.61 4.81 0.94
N LYS A 52 14.14 5.39 -0.13
CA LYS A 52 13.51 5.38 -1.46
C LYS A 52 13.22 3.93 -1.91
N PRO A 53 12.08 3.67 -2.56
CA PRO A 53 11.81 2.35 -3.11
C PRO A 53 12.62 2.11 -4.40
N LEU A 54 12.75 0.84 -4.78
CA LEU A 54 13.14 0.47 -6.14
C LEU A 54 11.89 0.44 -7.01
N VAL A 55 11.86 1.21 -8.10
CA VAL A 55 10.74 1.23 -9.04
C VAL A 55 11.18 0.68 -10.38
N LYS A 56 10.64 -0.48 -10.75
CA LYS A 56 10.91 -1.15 -12.02
C LYS A 56 9.83 -0.82 -13.04
N VAL A 57 10.25 -0.43 -14.24
CA VAL A 57 9.37 -0.16 -15.38
C VAL A 57 9.40 -1.38 -16.30
N GLN A 58 8.42 -2.26 -16.15
CA GLN A 58 8.22 -3.46 -16.96
C GLN A 58 7.33 -3.13 -18.17
N GLY A 59 7.86 -2.36 -19.11
CA GLY A 59 7.16 -2.05 -20.36
C GLY A 59 7.81 -0.91 -21.15
N GLY A 60 7.33 -0.73 -22.38
CA GLY A 60 7.94 0.15 -23.37
C GLY A 60 9.14 -0.47 -24.08
N ASP A 61 9.55 0.16 -25.18
CA ASP A 61 10.72 -0.26 -25.95
C ASP A 61 12.01 0.33 -25.34
N PHE A 62 13.17 -0.24 -25.68
CA PHE A 62 14.49 0.25 -25.24
C PHE A 62 14.80 1.72 -25.60
N ARG A 63 14.01 2.31 -26.50
CA ARG A 63 14.11 3.72 -26.92
C ARG A 63 13.17 4.65 -26.14
N SER A 64 12.30 4.09 -25.31
CA SER A 64 11.36 4.86 -24.51
C SER A 64 12.02 5.31 -23.22
N PHE A 65 11.74 6.54 -22.81
CA PHE A 65 12.14 7.09 -21.52
C PHE A 65 10.90 7.42 -20.70
N PHE A 66 11.02 7.32 -19.38
CA PHE A 66 9.92 7.52 -18.46
C PHE A 66 10.29 8.51 -17.36
N THR A 67 9.26 9.22 -16.88
CA THR A 67 9.33 10.07 -15.69
C THR A 67 8.43 9.49 -14.61
N LEU A 68 8.99 9.28 -13.43
CA LEU A 68 8.29 8.89 -12.21
C LEU A 68 8.07 10.12 -11.33
N VAL A 69 6.85 10.27 -10.84
CA VAL A 69 6.45 11.26 -9.83
C VAL A 69 5.89 10.54 -8.62
N MET A 70 6.32 10.90 -7.41
CA MET A 70 5.70 10.49 -6.15
C MET A 70 5.14 11.72 -5.43
N THR A 71 3.85 11.70 -5.13
CA THR A 71 3.11 12.86 -4.61
C THR A 71 2.14 12.46 -3.49
N ASP A 72 1.83 13.39 -2.59
CA ASP A 72 0.87 13.25 -1.49
C ASP A 72 -0.22 14.34 -1.62
N PRO A 73 -1.47 13.98 -1.99
CA PRO A 73 -2.56 14.93 -2.15
C PRO A 73 -3.25 15.29 -0.83
N ASP A 74 -2.83 14.72 0.30
CA ASP A 74 -3.53 14.78 1.59
C ASP A 74 -2.82 15.70 2.59
N VAL A 75 -1.94 16.61 2.16
CA VAL A 75 -1.18 17.49 3.08
C VAL A 75 -1.95 18.77 3.41
N PRO A 76 -2.05 19.17 4.70
CA PRO A 76 -1.48 18.53 5.90
C PRO A 76 -2.31 17.38 6.50
N GLY A 77 -3.57 17.23 6.09
CA GLY A 77 -4.39 16.07 6.38
C GLY A 77 -5.50 15.91 5.34
N PRO A 78 -6.10 14.71 5.19
CA PRO A 78 -7.06 14.42 4.12
C PRO A 78 -8.38 15.19 4.23
N SER A 79 -8.72 15.69 5.42
CA SER A 79 -9.96 16.46 5.64
C SER A 79 -9.88 17.90 5.16
N ASP A 80 -8.69 18.51 5.20
CA ASP A 80 -8.44 19.89 4.75
C ASP A 80 -7.04 19.97 4.12
N PRO A 81 -6.88 19.46 2.88
CA PRO A 81 -5.57 19.32 2.26
C PRO A 81 -5.15 20.62 1.54
N TYR A 82 -5.08 21.75 2.24
CA TYR A 82 -4.81 23.06 1.62
C TYR A 82 -3.38 23.21 1.05
N LEU A 83 -2.44 22.33 1.38
CA LEU A 83 -1.07 22.31 0.83
C LEU A 83 -0.90 21.30 -0.31
N ARG A 84 -1.99 20.66 -0.75
CA ARG A 84 -1.95 19.66 -1.82
C ARG A 84 -1.44 20.24 -3.15
N GLU A 85 -0.73 19.48 -3.95
CA GLU A 85 -0.07 18.22 -3.61
C GLU A 85 1.31 18.48 -3.00
N HIS A 86 1.81 17.57 -2.16
CA HIS A 86 3.19 17.59 -1.68
C HIS A 86 4.04 16.58 -2.45
N LEU A 87 5.06 17.07 -3.15
CA LEU A 87 5.91 16.29 -4.01
C LEU A 87 7.05 15.63 -3.22
N HIS A 88 7.06 14.30 -3.20
CA HIS A 88 8.05 13.49 -2.49
C HIS A 88 9.27 13.14 -3.35
N TRP A 89 9.08 12.84 -4.63
CA TRP A 89 10.17 12.34 -5.48
C TRP A 89 9.90 12.54 -6.96
N ILE A 90 10.93 12.92 -7.73
CA ILE A 90 10.88 12.89 -9.21
C ILE A 90 12.15 12.24 -9.75
N VAL A 91 11.97 11.27 -10.64
CA VAL A 91 13.05 10.67 -11.43
C VAL A 91 12.67 10.74 -12.90
N THR A 92 13.53 11.31 -13.73
CA THR A 92 13.34 11.46 -15.18
C THR A 92 14.27 10.52 -15.93
N ASP A 93 14.09 10.45 -17.25
CA ASP A 93 14.97 9.74 -18.16
C ASP A 93 15.20 8.26 -17.79
N ILE A 94 14.23 7.62 -17.13
CA ILE A 94 14.28 6.20 -16.79
C ILE A 94 14.15 5.41 -18.11
N PRO A 95 15.14 4.61 -18.52
CA PRO A 95 15.01 3.79 -19.71
C PRO A 95 13.88 2.76 -19.56
N GLY A 96 13.18 2.45 -20.64
CA GLY A 96 12.21 1.35 -20.64
C GLY A 96 12.88 0.02 -20.27
N THR A 97 12.13 -0.86 -19.62
CA THR A 97 12.59 -2.19 -19.11
C THR A 97 13.59 -2.17 -17.95
N THR A 98 13.99 -0.99 -17.45
CA THR A 98 14.92 -0.86 -16.33
C THR A 98 14.22 -0.37 -15.05
N ASP A 99 14.94 0.36 -14.21
CA ASP A 99 14.45 0.90 -12.95
C ASP A 99 15.00 2.31 -12.69
N THR A 100 14.50 2.92 -11.62
CA THR A 100 14.85 4.29 -11.22
C THR A 100 16.32 4.55 -10.96
N ASP A 101 17.16 3.52 -10.74
CA ASP A 101 18.60 3.74 -10.51
C ASP A 101 19.34 4.12 -11.82
N PHE A 102 18.74 3.82 -12.97
CA PHE A 102 19.23 4.24 -14.30
C PHE A 102 18.64 5.58 -14.76
N GLY A 103 17.72 6.16 -14.00
CA GLY A 103 17.16 7.47 -14.28
C GLY A 103 17.96 8.61 -13.63
N LYS A 104 17.55 9.84 -13.90
CA LYS A 104 18.09 11.05 -13.28
C LYS A 104 17.13 11.56 -12.21
N ALA A 105 17.57 11.58 -10.95
CA ALA A 105 16.79 12.20 -9.88
C ALA A 105 16.76 13.72 -10.08
N LEU A 106 15.58 14.24 -10.43
CA LEU A 106 15.34 15.68 -10.61
C LEU A 106 15.00 16.34 -9.28
N LEU A 107 14.30 15.59 -8.43
CA LEU A 107 14.01 15.94 -7.05
C LEU A 107 14.32 14.73 -6.18
N SER A 108 15.09 14.91 -5.11
CA SER A 108 15.47 13.81 -4.21
C SER A 108 14.27 13.26 -3.44
N TYR A 109 14.32 11.97 -3.10
CA TYR A 109 13.28 11.31 -2.32
C TYR A 109 13.17 11.92 -0.92
N GLU A 110 11.98 12.35 -0.55
CA GLU A 110 11.62 12.75 0.81
C GLU A 110 10.73 11.68 1.45
N SER A 111 11.10 11.23 2.65
CA SER A 111 10.37 10.16 3.34
C SER A 111 8.97 10.61 3.78
N PRO A 112 7.93 9.78 3.58
CA PRO A 112 6.58 9.99 4.12
C PRO A 112 6.57 10.23 5.64
N LYS A 113 5.98 11.34 6.07
CA LYS A 113 5.82 11.71 7.49
C LYS A 113 4.40 12.24 7.78
N PRO A 114 3.35 11.44 7.53
CA PRO A 114 1.99 11.87 7.81
C PRO A 114 1.80 12.15 9.31
N SER A 115 1.26 13.32 9.63
CA SER A 115 1.05 13.76 11.01
C SER A 115 -0.40 13.56 11.47
N ILE A 116 -1.37 13.79 10.57
CA ILE A 116 -2.81 13.77 10.85
C ILE A 116 -3.53 12.98 9.77
N GLY A 117 -4.30 11.97 10.17
CA GLY A 117 -5.09 11.16 9.26
C GLY A 117 -4.25 10.18 8.41
N ILE A 118 -4.92 9.60 7.42
CA ILE A 118 -4.34 8.62 6.49
C ILE A 118 -4.07 9.34 5.18
N HIS A 119 -2.80 9.37 4.78
CA HIS A 119 -2.34 10.00 3.54
C HIS A 119 -2.13 8.95 2.45
N ARG A 120 -2.41 9.33 1.21
CA ARG A 120 -2.18 8.53 0.01
C ARG A 120 -0.88 8.96 -0.66
N PHE A 121 0.11 8.08 -0.69
CA PHE A 121 1.35 8.32 -1.42
C PHE A 121 1.23 7.70 -2.81
N VAL A 122 1.07 8.55 -3.82
CA VAL A 122 0.77 8.17 -5.19
C VAL A 122 2.04 8.19 -6.03
N PHE A 123 2.34 7.08 -6.68
CA PHE A 123 3.34 7.00 -7.75
C PHE A 123 2.64 7.09 -9.09
N VAL A 124 3.15 7.95 -9.96
CA VAL A 124 2.63 8.18 -11.31
C VAL A 124 3.78 8.06 -12.30
N LEU A 125 3.58 7.26 -13.35
CA LEU A 125 4.56 7.06 -14.41
C LEU A 125 4.06 7.69 -15.71
N PHE A 126 4.91 8.49 -16.34
CA PHE A 126 4.66 9.10 -17.64
C PHE A 126 5.69 8.64 -18.66
N LYS A 127 5.29 8.51 -19.92
CA LYS A 127 6.21 8.25 -21.03
C LYS A 127 6.67 9.58 -21.61
N GLN A 128 7.98 9.80 -21.67
CA GLN A 128 8.57 10.98 -22.29
C GLN A 128 8.53 10.87 -23.82
N LYS A 129 8.23 11.99 -24.49
CA LYS A 129 8.36 12.11 -25.95
C LYS A 129 9.83 12.16 -26.38
N LYS A 130 10.70 12.76 -25.56
CA LYS A 130 12.14 12.94 -25.81
C LYS A 130 12.93 12.81 -24.50
N GLN A 131 14.20 12.42 -24.59
CA GLN A 131 15.09 12.43 -23.43
C GLN A 131 15.42 13.88 -23.03
N LYS A 132 15.70 14.12 -21.74
CA LYS A 132 16.08 15.44 -21.19
C LYS A 132 15.05 16.55 -21.45
N SER A 133 13.77 16.19 -21.53
CA SER A 133 12.68 17.14 -21.81
C SER A 133 12.00 17.70 -20.56
N VAL A 134 12.37 17.23 -19.37
CA VAL A 134 11.64 17.52 -18.12
C VAL A 134 12.46 18.43 -17.22
N GLY A 135 11.90 19.58 -16.85
CA GLY A 135 12.51 20.59 -15.99
C GLY A 135 12.15 20.42 -14.50
N PRO A 136 12.99 20.91 -13.57
CA PRO A 136 12.75 20.79 -12.14
C PRO A 136 11.46 21.50 -11.70
N PRO A 137 10.75 20.97 -10.70
CA PRO A 137 9.57 21.63 -10.14
C PRO A 137 9.99 22.90 -9.38
N LEU A 138 9.09 23.88 -9.30
CA LEU A 138 9.32 25.13 -8.58
C LEU A 138 9.30 24.95 -7.05
N SER A 139 8.47 24.03 -6.57
CA SER A 139 8.25 23.78 -5.14
C SER A 139 7.79 22.36 -4.91
N ARG A 140 7.99 21.86 -3.69
CA ARG A 140 7.39 20.60 -3.24
C ARG A 140 5.92 20.76 -2.86
N VAL A 141 5.55 21.88 -2.26
CA VAL A 141 4.17 22.17 -1.83
C VAL A 141 3.39 22.84 -2.95
N HIS A 142 2.06 22.68 -2.94
CA HIS A 142 1.17 23.13 -4.01
C HIS A 142 1.58 22.60 -5.40
N PHE A 143 2.18 21.41 -5.41
CA PHE A 143 2.47 20.72 -6.64
C PHE A 143 1.16 20.28 -7.31
N ASN A 144 1.15 20.24 -8.64
CA ASN A 144 0.02 19.76 -9.41
C ASN A 144 0.53 18.80 -10.48
N THR A 145 0.22 17.52 -10.30
CA THR A 145 0.71 16.47 -11.19
C THR A 145 0.23 16.67 -12.64
N ARG A 146 -0.99 17.15 -12.85
CA ARG A 146 -1.57 17.40 -14.18
C ARG A 146 -0.88 18.57 -14.88
N GLN A 147 -0.70 19.68 -14.16
CA GLN A 147 0.00 20.85 -14.70
C GLN A 147 1.44 20.51 -15.06
N PHE A 148 2.15 19.79 -14.18
CA PHE A 148 3.51 19.32 -14.46
C PHE A 148 3.58 18.45 -15.71
N ALA A 149 2.63 17.53 -15.90
CA ALA A 149 2.58 16.69 -17.09
C ALA A 149 2.33 17.51 -18.37
N ASN A 150 1.49 18.55 -18.30
CA ASN A 150 1.23 19.46 -19.41
C ASN A 150 2.46 20.31 -19.75
N ASP A 151 3.07 20.95 -18.75
CA ASP A 151 4.21 21.86 -18.93
C ASP A 151 5.46 21.15 -19.48
N ASN A 152 5.58 19.85 -19.23
CA ASN A 152 6.69 19.01 -19.69
C ASN A 152 6.31 18.06 -20.84
N ASP A 153 5.14 18.28 -21.48
CA ASP A 153 4.73 17.54 -22.67
C ASP A 153 4.62 16.01 -22.48
N LEU A 154 4.33 15.56 -21.25
CA LEU A 154 4.31 14.15 -20.85
C LEU A 154 3.05 13.41 -21.28
N GLY A 155 1.95 14.12 -21.55
CA GLY A 155 0.67 13.54 -21.92
C GLY A 155 0.00 12.80 -20.76
N GLN A 156 -0.80 11.78 -21.06
CA GLN A 156 -1.49 10.98 -20.05
C GLN A 156 -0.52 10.03 -19.31
N PRO A 157 -0.77 9.74 -18.03
CA PRO A 157 0.01 8.73 -17.30
C PRO A 157 -0.16 7.36 -17.95
N VAL A 158 0.89 6.53 -17.87
CA VAL A 158 0.91 5.16 -18.41
C VAL A 158 0.76 4.10 -17.33
N ALA A 159 1.00 4.48 -16.07
CA ALA A 159 0.79 3.65 -14.88
C ALA A 159 0.62 4.55 -13.65
N ALA A 160 -0.13 4.06 -12.66
CA ALA A 160 -0.17 4.66 -11.34
C ALA A 160 -0.40 3.58 -10.27
N VAL A 161 0.16 3.78 -9.08
CA VAL A 161 -0.11 2.97 -7.90
C VAL A 161 0.01 3.84 -6.65
N TYR A 162 -0.76 3.58 -5.61
CA TYR A 162 -0.62 4.28 -4.34
C TYR A 162 -0.59 3.34 -3.15
N PHE A 163 -0.01 3.79 -2.04
CA PHE A 163 -0.18 3.18 -0.72
C PHE A 163 -0.71 4.20 0.27
N ASN A 164 -1.26 3.71 1.37
CA ASN A 164 -1.72 4.53 2.48
C ASN A 164 -0.67 4.54 3.59
N ALA A 165 -0.44 5.67 4.23
CA ALA A 165 0.32 5.71 5.48
C ALA A 165 -0.27 6.73 6.45
N GLN A 166 -0.09 6.45 7.74
CA GLN A 166 -0.50 7.34 8.82
C GLN A 166 0.55 7.33 9.93
N ARG A 167 0.45 8.29 10.84
CA ARG A 167 1.39 8.41 11.96
C ARG A 167 1.46 7.11 12.77
N GLU A 168 2.67 6.61 12.97
CA GLU A 168 2.91 5.48 13.89
C GLU A 168 2.75 5.92 15.34
N THR A 169 1.75 5.38 16.02
CA THR A 169 1.61 5.49 17.47
C THR A 169 2.35 4.37 18.19
N ALA A 170 2.67 4.55 19.47
CA ALA A 170 3.33 3.52 20.28
C ALA A 170 2.55 2.19 20.28
N ALA A 171 1.21 2.25 20.28
CA ALA A 171 0.34 1.08 20.13
C ALA A 171 0.62 0.35 18.81
N ARG A 172 0.73 1.07 17.69
CA ARG A 172 1.01 0.49 16.35
C ARG A 172 2.43 -0.07 16.22
N LYS A 173 3.43 0.52 16.89
CA LYS A 173 4.81 0.02 16.89
C LYS A 173 4.96 -1.35 17.59
N ARG A 174 4.15 -1.63 18.61
CA ARG A 174 4.19 -2.93 19.30
C ARG A 174 3.79 -4.09 18.38
N TYR A 175 2.91 -3.84 17.41
CA TYR A 175 2.50 -4.84 16.42
C TYR A 175 3.54 -5.08 15.30
N SER A 176 4.39 -4.10 14.96
CA SER A 176 5.43 -4.29 13.94
C SER A 176 6.65 -5.04 14.46
N VAL A 177 6.98 -4.89 15.75
CA VAL A 177 8.12 -5.59 16.40
C VAL A 177 7.73 -6.99 16.88
N ALA A 178 6.50 -7.17 17.38
CA ALA A 178 5.99 -8.49 17.78
C ALA A 178 5.46 -9.34 16.60
N GLY A 179 5.20 -8.73 15.44
CA GLY A 179 4.32 -9.31 14.41
C GLY A 179 4.94 -10.17 13.31
N ILE A 180 6.25 -10.49 13.28
CA ILE A 180 6.82 -11.25 12.15
C ILE A 180 7.73 -12.43 12.56
N LYS A 181 8.15 -12.58 13.82
CA LYS A 181 9.05 -13.70 14.20
C LYS A 181 8.37 -15.02 14.61
N ALA A 182 7.04 -15.10 14.71
CA ALA A 182 6.41 -16.26 15.37
C ALA A 182 5.10 -16.77 14.73
N LEU A 183 4.91 -16.71 13.40
CA LEU A 183 3.66 -17.20 12.77
C LEU A 183 3.86 -18.35 11.77
N ASN A 184 4.73 -19.31 12.09
CA ASN A 184 4.86 -20.54 11.30
C ASN A 184 4.04 -21.72 11.85
N THR A 185 3.37 -21.59 13.00
CA THR A 185 2.53 -22.67 13.54
C THR A 185 1.29 -22.11 14.21
N ILE A 186 0.18 -22.01 13.46
CA ILE A 186 -1.14 -21.85 14.07
C ILE A 186 -1.55 -23.23 14.59
N ARG A 187 -1.59 -23.41 15.92
CA ARG A 187 -2.20 -24.59 16.55
C ARG A 187 -3.62 -24.22 16.96
N VAL A 188 -4.59 -24.94 16.40
CA VAL A 188 -5.99 -24.84 16.80
C VAL A 188 -6.23 -25.89 17.88
N ALA A 189 -6.58 -25.48 19.10
CA ALA A 189 -6.98 -26.38 20.17
C ALA A 189 -8.43 -26.09 20.57
N ASP A 190 -9.23 -27.15 20.74
CA ASP A 190 -10.61 -27.08 21.23
C ASP A 190 -10.60 -27.29 22.75
N THR A 191 -11.18 -26.35 23.52
CA THR A 191 -11.53 -26.61 24.93
C THR A 191 -13.04 -26.57 25.07
N VAL A 192 -13.67 -27.73 25.29
CA VAL A 192 -15.11 -27.81 25.53
C VAL A 192 -15.39 -27.60 27.01
N LYS A 193 -15.85 -26.41 27.38
CA LYS A 193 -16.50 -26.17 28.68
C LYS A 193 -17.92 -25.67 28.42
N GLY A 194 -18.88 -26.61 28.45
CA GLY A 194 -20.32 -26.34 28.32
C GLY A 194 -20.74 -25.77 26.96
N LYS A 195 -21.17 -26.63 26.01
CA LYS A 195 -21.84 -26.30 24.72
C LYS A 195 -21.32 -25.13 23.85
N GLU A 196 -20.19 -24.52 24.17
CA GLU A 196 -19.64 -23.36 23.49
C GLU A 196 -18.25 -23.71 22.93
N LEU A 197 -18.09 -23.59 21.61
CA LEU A 197 -16.86 -23.94 20.90
C LEU A 197 -15.94 -22.72 20.85
N THR A 198 -14.85 -22.76 21.60
CA THR A 198 -13.86 -21.67 21.61
C THR A 198 -12.63 -22.07 20.81
N ILE A 199 -12.31 -21.29 19.77
CA ILE A 199 -11.10 -21.48 18.98
C ILE A 199 -9.96 -20.75 19.68
N LEU A 200 -8.98 -21.52 20.18
CA LEU A 200 -7.71 -21.00 20.65
C LEU A 200 -6.77 -20.83 19.46
N ILE A 201 -6.34 -19.60 19.21
CA ILE A 201 -5.23 -19.31 18.31
C ILE A 201 -4.02 -19.03 19.19
N ASP A 202 -3.11 -20.00 19.28
CA ASP A 202 -1.83 -19.83 19.94
C ASP A 202 -0.85 -19.19 18.96
N THR A 203 -0.47 -17.93 19.22
CA THR A 203 0.53 -17.20 18.44
C THR A 203 1.92 -17.24 19.08
N GLY A 204 2.15 -18.14 20.04
CA GLY A 204 3.43 -18.32 20.75
C GLY A 204 3.73 -17.26 21.82
N SER A 205 2.85 -16.28 22.00
CA SER A 205 2.97 -15.22 23.02
C SER A 205 1.63 -14.75 23.62
N SER A 206 0.49 -15.24 23.10
CA SER A 206 -0.85 -14.82 23.54
C SER A 206 -1.90 -15.86 23.13
N HIS A 207 -2.96 -15.99 23.92
CA HIS A 207 -4.14 -16.78 23.58
C HIS A 207 -5.30 -15.85 23.21
N CYS A 208 -5.83 -15.97 21.98
CA CYS A 208 -7.06 -15.29 21.60
C CYS A 208 -8.24 -16.27 21.66
N PHE A 209 -9.33 -15.86 22.32
CA PHE A 209 -10.57 -16.62 22.41
C PHE A 209 -11.59 -16.04 21.42
N ILE A 210 -11.99 -16.82 20.42
CA ILE A 210 -13.02 -16.40 19.45
C ILE A 210 -14.35 -17.06 19.80
N HIS A 211 -15.39 -16.24 19.99
CA HIS A 211 -16.74 -16.70 20.33
C HIS A 211 -17.42 -17.41 19.13
N PRO A 212 -18.14 -18.54 19.35
CA PRO A 212 -18.65 -19.38 18.26
C PRO A 212 -19.66 -18.71 17.33
N LYS A 213 -20.38 -17.67 17.81
CA LYS A 213 -21.31 -16.87 16.99
C LYS A 213 -20.62 -16.03 15.90
N ILE A 214 -19.32 -15.82 16.02
CA ILE A 214 -18.50 -14.99 15.11
C ILE A 214 -17.72 -15.88 14.12
N VAL A 215 -17.64 -17.19 14.39
CA VAL A 215 -16.89 -18.15 13.58
C VAL A 215 -17.61 -18.38 12.25
N HIS A 216 -17.08 -17.78 11.18
CA HIS A 216 -17.54 -18.02 9.81
C HIS A 216 -17.39 -19.52 9.47
N ARG A 217 -18.32 -20.10 8.68
CA ARG A 217 -18.30 -21.51 8.23
C ARG A 217 -16.93 -21.97 7.69
N SER A 218 -16.12 -21.05 7.18
CA SER A 218 -14.77 -21.28 6.65
C SER A 218 -13.76 -21.75 7.71
N LEU A 219 -13.89 -21.32 8.97
CA LEU A 219 -13.04 -21.76 10.09
C LEU A 219 -13.41 -23.17 10.56
N LEU A 220 -14.70 -23.54 10.47
CA LEU A 220 -15.17 -24.90 10.71
C LEU A 220 -14.64 -25.92 9.69
N VAL A 221 -14.30 -25.51 8.46
CA VAL A 221 -13.71 -26.40 7.45
C VAL A 221 -12.24 -26.75 7.77
N ALA A 222 -11.53 -25.86 8.48
CA ALA A 222 -10.18 -26.16 8.97
C ALA A 222 -10.17 -27.30 10.02
N LYS A 223 -11.32 -27.54 10.68
CA LYS A 223 -11.55 -28.53 11.73
C LYS A 223 -11.34 -29.98 11.29
N THR A 224 -11.55 -30.28 10.00
CA THR A 224 -11.54 -31.66 9.50
C THR A 224 -10.19 -32.12 8.91
N GLN A 225 -9.22 -31.24 8.70
CA GLN A 225 -8.01 -31.57 7.93
C GLN A 225 -6.68 -31.50 8.70
N ASN A 226 -6.68 -31.12 9.99
CA ASN A 226 -5.48 -31.00 10.85
C ASN A 226 -4.30 -30.18 10.25
N ARG A 227 -4.55 -29.47 9.14
CA ARG A 227 -3.69 -28.50 8.45
C ARG A 227 -4.60 -27.49 7.76
N ALA A 228 -4.39 -26.21 8.02
CA ALA A 228 -5.05 -25.14 7.29
C ALA A 228 -4.31 -24.89 5.97
N SER A 229 -5.03 -24.84 4.85
CA SER A 229 -4.43 -24.40 3.57
C SER A 229 -4.02 -22.92 3.67
N ILE A 230 -3.05 -22.49 2.86
CA ILE A 230 -2.58 -21.08 2.81
C ILE A 230 -3.76 -20.12 2.60
N GLY A 231 -4.77 -20.51 1.82
CA GLY A 231 -5.99 -19.73 1.61
C GLY A 231 -6.87 -19.60 2.85
N THR A 232 -6.86 -20.60 3.73
CA THR A 232 -7.56 -20.55 5.02
C THR A 232 -6.80 -19.67 6.02
N ILE A 233 -5.47 -19.74 6.05
CA ILE A 233 -4.61 -18.87 6.87
C ILE A 233 -4.81 -17.40 6.46
N ALA A 234 -4.80 -17.09 5.16
CA ALA A 234 -5.03 -15.73 4.67
C ALA A 234 -6.44 -15.20 4.99
N LYS A 235 -7.46 -16.08 5.02
CA LYS A 235 -8.82 -15.71 5.44
C LYS A 235 -8.91 -15.45 6.94
N VAL A 236 -8.25 -16.26 7.76
CA VAL A 236 -8.14 -16.03 9.21
C VAL A 236 -7.38 -14.73 9.49
N GLN A 237 -6.31 -14.46 8.74
CA GLN A 237 -5.53 -13.22 8.85
C GLN A 237 -6.36 -11.98 8.52
N ARG A 238 -7.20 -12.04 7.47
CA ARG A 238 -8.16 -10.98 7.15
C ARG A 238 -9.21 -10.79 8.23
N PHE A 239 -9.63 -11.88 8.87
CA PHE A 239 -10.65 -11.86 9.92
C PHE A 239 -10.13 -11.30 11.24
N VAL A 240 -8.90 -11.64 11.63
CA VAL A 240 -8.20 -11.07 12.80
C VAL A 240 -7.93 -9.57 12.61
N ASN A 241 -7.73 -9.13 11.37
CA ASN A 241 -7.50 -7.72 11.03
C ASN A 241 -8.81 -6.92 10.82
N ASP A 242 -10.00 -7.54 10.92
CA ASP A 242 -11.29 -6.85 10.84
C ASP A 242 -11.60 -6.19 12.20
N GLU A 243 -11.95 -4.90 12.19
CA GLU A 243 -12.23 -4.10 13.39
C GLU A 243 -13.32 -4.70 14.28
N ARG A 244 -14.25 -5.49 13.73
CA ARG A 244 -15.32 -6.14 14.49
C ARG A 244 -14.83 -7.25 15.42
N CYS A 245 -13.63 -7.80 15.20
CA CYS A 245 -13.00 -8.78 16.09
C CYS A 245 -12.16 -8.13 17.21
N GLN A 246 -11.84 -6.83 17.10
CA GLN A 246 -11.00 -6.10 18.06
C GLN A 246 -11.64 -5.96 19.45
N GLY A 247 -12.96 -6.13 19.58
CA GLY A 247 -13.68 -6.11 20.86
C GLY A 247 -13.79 -7.46 21.58
N CYS A 248 -13.42 -8.58 20.94
CA CYS A 248 -13.55 -9.92 21.53
C CYS A 248 -12.28 -10.46 22.18
N CYS A 249 -11.12 -9.88 21.90
CA CYS A 249 -9.86 -10.26 22.55
C CYS A 249 -9.80 -9.65 23.95
N LYS A 250 -10.42 -10.32 24.94
CA LYS A 250 -10.12 -10.05 26.34
C LYS A 250 -8.80 -10.75 26.69
N GLU A 251 -7.79 -9.97 27.09
CA GLU A 251 -6.61 -10.50 27.77
C GLU A 251 -7.07 -11.11 29.11
N MET A 252 -6.79 -12.39 29.36
CA MET A 252 -6.79 -12.93 30.72
C MET A 252 -5.38 -12.70 31.29
N ASN A 253 -5.29 -11.90 32.36
CA ASN A 253 -4.14 -11.90 33.27
C ASN A 253 -3.97 -13.27 33.93
#